data_AF-A0AAD4MFV1-F1
#
_entry.id   AF-A0AAD4MFV1-F1
#
_cell.length_a   1.000
_cell.length_b   1.000
_cell.length_c   1.000
_cell.angle_alpha   90.00
_cell.angle_beta   90.00
_cell.angle_gamma   90.00
#
_symmetry.space_group_name_H-M   'P 1'
#
loop_
_entity.id
_entity.type
_entity.pdbx_description
1 polymer ?
#
loop_
_entity_poly.entity_id
_entity_poly.type
_entity_poly.pdbx_seq_one_letter_code
_entity_poly.pdbx_strand_id
1 'polypeptide(L)'
;MTILAGIMRDAGRHSNLVDIATIRMFLGLGGLVPLPPDALVTPVTFRVRKRDLRGILAQFDELEDGTRELSGEWIVTKRLWQRLQAEWKASQTKSRPDPSAAPRKHHNERIILYLHGGAYYLFNPATHRSITVPLSKFTDARIFAVAYRLAPETRFPGPLHDAVSTYFRLLEDLHIPPSNILFAGDSAGGGLCLALLMYLRDNDYPLPAGAILMSPWVDLTRSCDSWDSNSPFDIVPIPSNGDHLDPVACYLGSNMELYLTHPYASPLFGDFTGLPPMLIQAGESEVLRDEVTLLAHKATLTGVQVMHELYEDAIHVFQAFPFLEASHHAFSSCRAFVRHGFALAQPQDPRPLDDHAEAELANEIDNERAHMVRGDGQDRILSHSQVQDDVGQDSSDTTEEDSDGSYMSTDDSLLVNNELDPSRLAPTPKMQDTHTGDDSEGESSNCRTSSYQRSRRVQSYHGLEHAQRIPSLMRTQHSSSLRNHAGTLNSRHLHISSLCEQWESTGPANVTLTYKPGGTTLSASSSKSKGRKKSPTFHYT
;
A
#
# COMPACT_ATOMS: atom_id res chain seq x y z
N MET A 1 -10.94 -8.67 15.59
CA MET A 1 -9.75 -9.13 14.82
C MET A 1 -9.21 -10.49 15.27
N THR A 2 -9.31 -10.86 16.55
CA THR A 2 -8.68 -12.08 17.11
C THR A 2 -9.00 -13.41 16.40
N ILE A 3 -10.24 -13.61 15.94
CA ILE A 3 -10.61 -14.85 15.21
C ILE A 3 -9.94 -14.89 13.83
N LEU A 4 -9.97 -13.79 13.08
CA LEU A 4 -9.35 -13.69 11.76
C LEU A 4 -7.83 -13.85 11.84
N ALA A 5 -7.20 -13.20 12.84
CA ALA A 5 -5.78 -13.35 13.13
C ALA A 5 -5.42 -14.80 13.49
N GLY A 6 -6.24 -15.46 14.31
CA GLY A 6 -6.09 -16.87 14.65
C GLY A 6 -6.09 -17.78 13.42
N ILE A 7 -7.08 -17.62 12.53
CA ILE A 7 -7.22 -18.43 11.31
C ILE A 7 -6.02 -18.24 10.37
N MET A 8 -5.63 -16.99 10.09
CA MET A 8 -4.52 -16.70 9.19
C MET A 8 -3.19 -17.24 9.74
N ARG A 9 -2.95 -17.09 11.05
CA ARG A 9 -1.76 -17.62 11.71
C ARG A 9 -1.72 -19.16 11.69
N ASP A 10 -2.85 -19.81 11.95
CA ASP A 10 -2.92 -21.28 11.93
C ASP A 10 -2.76 -21.83 10.51
N ALA A 11 -3.27 -21.14 9.49
CA ALA A 11 -2.99 -21.48 8.10
C ALA A 11 -1.48 -21.43 7.79
N GLY A 12 -0.77 -20.42 8.30
CA GLY A 12 0.69 -20.32 8.19
C GLY A 12 1.46 -21.48 8.84
N ARG A 13 0.95 -22.06 9.94
CA ARG A 13 1.57 -23.23 10.60
C ARG A 13 1.42 -24.53 9.81
N HIS A 14 0.50 -24.56 8.85
CA HIS A 14 0.21 -25.71 8.01
C HIS A 14 0.62 -25.48 6.55
N SER A 15 1.58 -24.57 6.32
CA SER A 15 2.20 -24.28 5.03
C SER A 15 2.69 -25.52 4.30
N ASN A 16 3.17 -26.54 5.03
CA ASN A 16 3.62 -27.84 4.50
C ASN A 16 2.56 -28.60 3.68
N LEU A 17 1.28 -28.24 3.79
CA LEU A 17 0.18 -28.90 3.07
C LEU A 17 -0.13 -28.26 1.72
N VAL A 18 0.46 -27.10 1.40
CA VAL A 18 0.06 -26.29 0.25
C VAL A 18 1.30 -25.72 -0.47
N ASP A 19 1.24 -25.59 -1.79
CA ASP A 19 2.25 -24.89 -2.57
C ASP A 19 1.88 -23.41 -2.79
N ILE A 20 2.88 -22.62 -3.20
CA ILE A 20 2.68 -21.18 -3.40
C ILE A 20 1.62 -20.86 -4.47
N ALA A 21 1.54 -21.70 -5.52
CA ALA A 21 0.58 -21.52 -6.60
C ALA A 21 -0.87 -21.66 -6.09
N THR A 22 -1.12 -22.65 -5.25
CA THR A 22 -2.43 -22.90 -4.65
C THR A 22 -2.81 -21.79 -3.68
N ILE A 23 -1.88 -21.28 -2.86
CA ILE A 23 -2.14 -20.14 -1.98
C ILE A 23 -2.47 -18.89 -2.78
N ARG A 24 -1.71 -18.59 -3.85
CA ARG A 24 -2.01 -17.45 -4.73
C ARG A 24 -3.38 -17.57 -5.39
N MET A 25 -3.76 -18.77 -5.83
CA MET A 25 -5.09 -19.01 -6.39
C MET A 25 -6.18 -18.71 -5.36
N PHE A 26 -6.03 -19.22 -4.13
CA PHE A 26 -6.99 -19.00 -3.05
C PHE A 26 -7.08 -17.52 -2.63
N LEU A 27 -5.94 -16.88 -2.38
CA LEU A 27 -5.86 -15.46 -2.02
C LEU A 27 -6.32 -14.55 -3.16
N GLY A 28 -6.11 -14.97 -4.41
CA GLY A 28 -6.61 -14.29 -5.60
C GLY A 28 -8.14 -14.20 -5.65
N LEU A 29 -8.87 -15.13 -5.01
CA LEU A 29 -10.33 -15.04 -4.86
C LEU A 29 -10.75 -13.81 -4.04
N GLY A 30 -9.85 -13.27 -3.20
CA GLY A 30 -10.08 -12.01 -2.49
C GLY A 30 -10.31 -10.83 -3.44
N GLY A 31 -9.77 -10.88 -4.65
CA GLY A 31 -10.06 -9.89 -5.71
C GLY A 31 -11.49 -9.96 -6.26
N LEU A 32 -12.26 -11.00 -5.91
CA LEU A 32 -13.69 -11.13 -6.23
C LEU A 32 -14.61 -10.56 -5.13
N VAL A 33 -14.04 -10.08 -4.02
CA VAL A 33 -14.84 -9.48 -2.95
C VAL A 33 -15.41 -8.15 -3.46
N PRO A 34 -16.74 -7.94 -3.33
CA PRO A 34 -17.38 -6.72 -3.77
C PRO A 34 -16.77 -5.49 -3.07
N LEU A 35 -16.32 -4.54 -3.87
CA LEU A 35 -15.65 -3.32 -3.41
C LEU A 35 -16.64 -2.19 -3.14
N PRO A 36 -16.22 -1.14 -2.40
CA PRO A 36 -17.00 0.08 -2.29
C PRO A 36 -17.30 0.68 -3.68
N PRO A 37 -18.51 1.19 -3.88
CA PRO A 37 -19.15 1.28 -5.21
C PRO A 37 -18.79 2.39 -6.18
N ASP A 38 -17.64 3.04 -6.00
CA ASP A 38 -17.40 4.36 -6.57
C ASP A 38 -16.05 4.48 -7.28
N ALA A 39 -15.60 3.42 -7.98
CA ALA A 39 -14.33 3.41 -8.69
C ALA A 39 -14.44 2.90 -10.13
N LEU A 40 -13.72 3.58 -11.02
CA LEU A 40 -13.35 3.12 -12.35
C LEU A 40 -11.98 2.43 -12.23
N VAL A 41 -11.92 1.17 -12.64
CA VAL A 41 -10.69 0.37 -12.66
C VAL A 41 -10.37 -0.04 -14.09
N THR A 42 -9.20 0.35 -14.57
CA THR A 42 -8.78 0.07 -15.95
C THR A 42 -7.48 -0.72 -15.96
N PRO A 43 -7.51 -2.01 -16.31
CA PRO A 43 -6.30 -2.83 -16.46
C PRO A 43 -5.44 -2.30 -17.60
N VAL A 44 -4.14 -2.17 -17.33
CA VAL A 44 -3.13 -1.76 -18.30
C VAL A 44 -2.04 -2.81 -18.40
N THR A 45 -1.53 -3.00 -19.61
CA THR A 45 -0.31 -3.77 -19.85
C THR A 45 0.61 -2.90 -20.70
N PHE A 46 1.86 -2.78 -20.29
CA PHE A 46 2.86 -2.02 -21.01
C PHE A 46 4.17 -2.81 -21.13
N ARG A 47 4.92 -2.51 -22.18
CA ARG A 47 6.22 -3.14 -22.44
C ARG A 47 7.30 -2.45 -21.62
N VAL A 48 8.16 -3.26 -21.02
CA VAL A 48 9.36 -2.76 -20.36
C VAL A 48 10.40 -2.48 -21.41
N ARG A 49 10.76 -1.20 -21.53
CA ARG A 49 11.81 -0.73 -22.43
C ARG A 49 13.15 -0.72 -21.69
N LYS A 50 14.23 -0.96 -22.43
CA LYS A 50 15.58 -0.69 -21.99
C LYS A 50 15.77 0.81 -21.73
N ARG A 51 16.31 1.18 -20.57
CA ARG A 51 16.48 2.59 -20.14
C ARG A 51 17.88 2.95 -19.63
N ASP A 52 18.86 2.10 -19.94
CA ASP A 52 20.24 2.22 -19.47
C ASP A 52 20.30 2.44 -17.94
N LEU A 53 19.61 1.55 -17.22
CA LEU A 53 19.52 1.62 -15.75
C LEU A 53 20.91 1.51 -15.11
N ARG A 54 21.09 2.19 -13.98
CA ARG A 54 22.36 2.29 -13.24
C ARG A 54 22.40 1.34 -12.03
N GLY A 55 23.56 1.19 -11.42
CA GLY A 55 23.72 0.43 -10.18
C GLY A 55 23.38 -1.06 -10.32
N ILE A 56 22.72 -1.62 -9.30
CA ILE A 56 22.42 -3.07 -9.22
C ILE A 56 21.53 -3.56 -10.38
N LEU A 57 20.79 -2.66 -11.03
CA LEU A 57 19.84 -3.00 -12.09
C LEU A 57 20.44 -2.94 -13.50
N ALA A 58 21.68 -2.46 -13.67
CA ALA A 58 22.29 -2.29 -14.99
C ALA A 58 22.29 -3.59 -15.81
N GLN A 59 22.71 -4.71 -15.21
CA GLN A 59 22.72 -6.01 -15.88
C GLN A 59 21.31 -6.54 -16.18
N PHE A 60 20.32 -6.17 -15.37
CA PHE A 60 18.94 -6.59 -15.59
C PHE A 60 18.29 -5.81 -16.74
N ASP A 61 18.57 -4.51 -16.84
CA ASP A 61 18.10 -3.65 -17.93
C ASP A 61 18.81 -3.97 -19.26
N GLU A 62 20.08 -4.39 -19.23
CA GLU A 62 20.79 -4.86 -20.42
C GLU A 62 20.12 -6.05 -21.11
N LEU A 63 19.42 -6.89 -20.34
CA LEU A 63 18.65 -8.04 -20.83
C LEU A 63 17.28 -7.66 -21.39
N GLU A 64 16.82 -6.41 -21.18
CA GLU A 64 15.54 -5.96 -21.72
C GLU A 64 15.65 -5.71 -23.22
N ASP A 65 14.82 -6.42 -23.98
CA ASP A 65 14.71 -6.33 -25.44
C ASP A 65 13.42 -5.61 -25.89
N GLY A 66 12.63 -5.11 -24.95
CA GLY A 66 11.35 -4.47 -25.21
C GLY A 66 10.16 -5.44 -25.35
N THR A 67 10.37 -6.75 -25.16
CA THR A 67 9.30 -7.76 -25.30
C THR A 67 8.60 -8.09 -23.99
N ARG A 68 9.29 -7.93 -22.86
CA ARG A 68 8.72 -8.19 -21.54
C ARG A 68 7.59 -7.21 -21.24
N GLU A 69 6.48 -7.73 -20.76
CA GLU A 69 5.32 -6.94 -20.38
C GLU A 69 5.15 -6.92 -18.86
N LEU A 70 4.72 -5.78 -18.35
CA LEU A 70 4.19 -5.62 -16.99
C LEU A 70 2.74 -5.21 -17.09
N SER A 71 1.93 -5.73 -16.18
CA SER A 71 0.54 -5.33 -16.03
C SER A 71 0.35 -4.48 -14.77
N GLY A 72 -0.76 -3.77 -14.74
CA GLY A 72 -1.20 -2.97 -13.61
C GLY A 72 -2.64 -2.54 -13.79
N GLU A 73 -3.11 -1.67 -12.92
CA GLU A 73 -4.44 -1.11 -12.98
C GLU A 73 -4.40 0.38 -12.64
N TRP A 74 -5.07 1.18 -13.47
CA TRP A 74 -5.48 2.52 -13.07
C TRP A 74 -6.73 2.43 -12.22
N ILE A 75 -6.74 3.15 -11.10
CA ILE A 75 -7.89 3.24 -10.20
C ILE A 75 -8.16 4.71 -9.95
N VAL A 76 -9.40 5.12 -10.23
CA VAL A 76 -9.87 6.49 -10.07
C VAL A 76 -11.31 6.46 -9.57
N THR A 77 -11.64 7.31 -8.61
CA THR A 77 -13.04 7.41 -8.18
C THR A 77 -13.92 8.04 -9.25
N LYS A 78 -15.20 7.66 -9.30
CA LYS A 78 -16.17 8.25 -10.26
C LYS A 78 -16.20 9.78 -10.18
N ARG A 79 -16.23 10.35 -8.97
CA ARG A 79 -16.23 11.80 -8.74
C ARG A 79 -14.98 12.48 -9.28
N LEU A 80 -13.80 11.91 -8.99
CA LEU A 80 -12.53 12.43 -9.51
C LEU A 80 -12.50 12.35 -11.03
N TRP A 81 -12.91 11.22 -11.60
CA TRP A 81 -12.98 11.01 -13.04
C TRP A 81 -13.88 12.02 -13.75
N GLN A 82 -15.10 12.23 -13.25
CA GLN A 82 -16.03 13.24 -13.76
C GLN A 82 -15.42 14.63 -13.78
N ARG A 83 -14.78 15.01 -12.67
CA ARG A 83 -14.15 16.32 -12.53
C ARG A 83 -13.05 16.50 -13.57
N LEU A 84 -12.14 15.53 -13.69
CA LEU A 84 -11.04 15.56 -14.66
C LEU A 84 -11.56 15.62 -16.11
N GLN A 85 -12.61 14.87 -16.43
CA GLN A 85 -13.23 14.90 -17.75
C GLN A 85 -13.91 16.25 -18.05
N ALA A 86 -14.59 16.84 -17.06
CA ALA A 86 -15.19 18.16 -17.21
C ALA A 86 -14.13 19.25 -17.41
N GLU A 87 -13.02 19.17 -16.67
CA GLU A 87 -11.87 20.08 -16.79
C GLU A 87 -11.20 19.95 -18.16
N TRP A 88 -10.94 18.73 -18.63
CA TRP A 88 -10.37 18.48 -19.95
C TRP A 88 -11.30 18.94 -21.09
N LYS A 89 -12.60 18.65 -21.03
CA LYS A 89 -13.57 19.15 -22.03
C LYS A 89 -13.62 20.69 -22.04
N ALA A 90 -13.54 21.32 -20.87
CA ALA A 90 -13.49 22.77 -20.74
C ALA A 90 -12.20 23.36 -21.33
N SER A 91 -11.07 22.66 -21.23
CA SER A 91 -9.79 23.07 -21.83
C SER A 91 -9.82 23.00 -23.36
N GLN A 92 -10.48 21.99 -23.93
CA GLN A 92 -10.63 21.80 -25.39
C GLN A 92 -11.61 22.80 -26.05
N THR A 93 -12.68 23.18 -25.34
CA THR A 93 -13.78 23.97 -25.96
C THR A 93 -13.46 25.47 -26.07
N LYS A 94 -12.53 26.01 -25.27
CA LYS A 94 -12.15 27.44 -25.30
C LYS A 94 -10.96 27.68 -26.26
N SER A 95 -11.22 27.53 -27.56
CA SER A 95 -10.27 27.73 -28.66
C SER A 95 -10.00 29.20 -29.04
N ARG A 96 -10.51 30.18 -28.29
CA ARG A 96 -10.06 31.57 -28.36
C ARG A 96 -9.45 31.98 -27.02
N PRO A 97 -8.15 32.33 -26.96
CA PRO A 97 -7.58 32.94 -25.77
C PRO A 97 -8.28 34.29 -25.61
N ASP A 98 -9.17 34.40 -24.64
CA ASP A 98 -9.63 35.70 -24.16
C ASP A 98 -8.48 36.29 -23.33
N PRO A 99 -7.80 37.34 -23.80
CA PRO A 99 -6.69 37.96 -23.07
C PRO A 99 -7.13 38.61 -21.75
N SER A 100 -8.44 38.69 -21.47
CA SER A 100 -9.00 39.15 -20.20
C SER A 100 -9.37 38.02 -19.22
N ALA A 101 -9.29 36.76 -19.65
CA ALA A 101 -9.56 35.61 -18.78
C ALA A 101 -8.39 35.40 -17.81
N ALA A 102 -8.72 35.21 -16.53
CA ALA A 102 -7.75 34.85 -15.50
C ALA A 102 -6.89 33.64 -15.94
N PRO A 103 -5.60 33.60 -15.57
CA PRO A 103 -4.71 32.51 -15.97
C PRO A 103 -5.33 31.15 -15.62
N ARG A 104 -5.15 30.19 -16.52
CA ARG A 104 -5.64 28.81 -16.40
C ARG A 104 -5.34 28.29 -14.99
N LYS A 105 -6.37 27.93 -14.20
CA LYS A 105 -6.17 27.05 -13.05
C LYS A 105 -5.95 25.66 -13.60
N HIS A 106 -4.72 25.36 -13.99
CA HIS A 106 -4.32 23.97 -14.16
C HIS A 106 -4.38 23.33 -12.79
N HIS A 107 -5.28 22.35 -12.64
CA HIS A 107 -5.38 21.62 -11.41
C HIS A 107 -4.19 20.66 -11.29
N ASN A 108 -3.76 20.60 -10.06
CA ASN A 108 -2.39 20.32 -9.73
C ASN A 108 -2.37 18.85 -9.30
N GLU A 109 -2.49 17.98 -10.30
CA GLU A 109 -2.93 16.60 -10.10
C GLU A 109 -1.86 15.72 -9.44
N ARG A 110 -2.31 14.83 -8.57
CA ARG A 110 -1.49 13.81 -7.92
C ARG A 110 -1.76 12.44 -8.51
N ILE A 111 -0.68 11.71 -8.77
CA ILE A 111 -0.69 10.32 -9.19
C ILE A 111 0.06 9.53 -8.13
N ILE A 112 -0.53 8.43 -7.66
CA ILE A 112 0.10 7.54 -6.69
C ILE A 112 0.50 6.25 -7.40
N LEU A 113 1.80 6.00 -7.51
CA LEU A 113 2.32 4.68 -7.88
C LEU A 113 2.18 3.77 -6.67
N TYR A 114 1.30 2.77 -6.77
CA TYR A 114 1.04 1.84 -5.69
C TYR A 114 1.77 0.50 -5.89
N LEU A 115 2.53 0.10 -4.88
CA LEU A 115 3.23 -1.18 -4.81
C LEU A 115 2.56 -2.03 -3.73
N HIS A 116 1.92 -3.12 -4.13
CA HIS A 116 1.14 -3.96 -3.22
C HIS A 116 1.98 -4.78 -2.25
N GLY A 117 1.45 -5.08 -1.08
CA GLY A 117 2.03 -6.02 -0.12
C GLY A 117 1.83 -7.48 -0.52
N GLY A 118 2.20 -8.38 0.39
CA GLY A 118 2.20 -9.83 0.12
C GLY A 118 3.58 -10.46 0.16
N ALA A 119 4.48 -9.95 1.00
CA ALA A 119 5.80 -10.56 1.28
C ALA A 119 6.63 -10.88 0.01
N TYR A 120 6.50 -10.06 -1.04
CA TYR A 120 7.13 -10.22 -2.36
C TYR A 120 6.75 -11.46 -3.16
N TYR A 121 5.82 -12.27 -2.67
CA TYR A 121 5.49 -13.56 -3.26
C TYR A 121 3.99 -13.88 -3.33
N LEU A 122 3.10 -13.02 -2.82
CA LEU A 122 1.65 -13.17 -2.84
C LEU A 122 0.96 -11.93 -3.41
N PHE A 123 -0.34 -12.10 -3.67
CA PHE A 123 -1.27 -11.03 -4.08
C PHE A 123 -0.97 -10.39 -5.44
N ASN A 124 -1.77 -9.39 -5.78
CA ASN A 124 -1.74 -8.62 -7.03
C ASN A 124 -2.54 -7.30 -6.86
N PRO A 125 -2.54 -6.38 -7.84
CA PRO A 125 -3.33 -5.14 -7.78
C PRO A 125 -4.80 -5.33 -7.42
N ALA A 126 -5.48 -6.32 -8.01
CA ALA A 126 -6.90 -6.55 -7.79
C ALA A 126 -7.23 -6.89 -6.33
N THR A 127 -6.39 -7.71 -5.67
CA THR A 127 -6.56 -8.04 -4.25
C THR A 127 -6.36 -6.86 -3.30
N HIS A 128 -5.71 -5.78 -3.75
CA HIS A 128 -5.43 -4.58 -2.96
C HIS A 128 -6.41 -3.43 -3.21
N ARG A 129 -7.47 -3.66 -4.02
CA ARG A 129 -8.49 -2.64 -4.31
C ARG A 129 -9.21 -2.14 -3.05
N SER A 130 -9.29 -2.95 -1.98
CA SER A 130 -9.83 -2.51 -0.69
C SER A 130 -9.01 -1.39 -0.03
N ILE A 131 -7.74 -1.23 -0.40
CA ILE A 131 -6.87 -0.15 0.05
C ILE A 131 -6.81 0.96 -1.00
N THR A 132 -6.59 0.62 -2.27
CA THR A 132 -6.32 1.59 -3.33
C THR A 132 -7.56 2.40 -3.73
N VAL A 133 -8.76 1.83 -3.66
CA VAL A 133 -10.01 2.58 -3.92
C VAL A 133 -10.26 3.64 -2.86
N PRO A 134 -10.27 3.33 -1.53
CA PRO A 134 -10.32 4.36 -0.50
C PRO A 134 -9.15 5.34 -0.59
N LEU A 135 -7.93 4.89 -0.85
CA LEU A 135 -6.78 5.78 -1.00
C LEU A 135 -7.03 6.81 -2.11
N SER A 136 -7.51 6.39 -3.29
CA SER A 136 -7.92 7.30 -4.37
C SER A 136 -9.00 8.28 -3.91
N LYS A 137 -10.04 7.79 -3.22
CA LYS A 137 -11.16 8.61 -2.72
C LYS A 137 -10.71 9.70 -1.76
N PHE A 138 -9.90 9.34 -0.76
CA PHE A 138 -9.46 10.26 0.28
C PHE A 138 -8.43 11.25 -0.23
N THR A 139 -7.47 10.80 -1.03
CA THR A 139 -6.37 11.64 -1.51
C THR A 139 -6.73 12.44 -2.76
N ASP A 140 -7.87 12.15 -3.38
CA ASP A 140 -8.32 12.80 -4.62
C ASP A 140 -7.25 12.67 -5.73
N ALA A 141 -6.64 11.49 -5.80
CA ALA A 141 -5.53 11.15 -6.69
C ALA A 141 -5.85 9.89 -7.51
N ARG A 142 -5.31 9.84 -8.73
CA ARG A 142 -5.30 8.60 -9.54
C ARG A 142 -4.26 7.63 -8.98
N ILE A 143 -4.61 6.36 -8.88
CA ILE A 143 -3.69 5.31 -8.43
C ILE A 143 -3.26 4.48 -9.62
N PHE A 144 -1.96 4.25 -9.77
CA PHE A 144 -1.40 3.26 -10.69
C PHE A 144 -0.85 2.10 -9.88
N ALA A 145 -1.61 1.00 -9.77
CA ALA A 145 -1.20 -0.18 -9.02
C ALA A 145 -0.54 -1.20 -9.96
N VAL A 146 0.76 -1.44 -9.80
CA VAL A 146 1.51 -2.35 -10.68
C VAL A 146 1.52 -3.78 -10.14
N ALA A 147 1.35 -4.75 -11.04
CA ALA A 147 1.58 -6.17 -10.78
C ALA A 147 3.06 -6.51 -11.00
N TYR A 148 3.91 -6.10 -10.06
CA TYR A 148 5.34 -6.43 -10.13
C TYR A 148 5.53 -7.96 -10.01
N ARG A 149 6.56 -8.50 -10.66
CA ARG A 149 6.78 -9.96 -10.67
C ARG A 149 7.12 -10.45 -9.26
N LEU A 150 6.69 -11.65 -8.94
CA LEU A 150 6.77 -12.20 -7.60
C LEU A 150 7.81 -13.31 -7.48
N ALA A 151 8.37 -13.47 -6.28
CA ALA A 151 9.22 -14.60 -5.95
C ALA A 151 8.38 -15.89 -5.76
N PRO A 152 8.92 -17.10 -5.92
CA PRO A 152 10.31 -17.40 -6.26
C PRO A 152 10.63 -17.29 -7.76
N GLU A 153 9.63 -17.06 -8.61
CA GLU A 153 9.82 -16.96 -10.07
C GLU A 153 10.71 -15.78 -10.44
N THR A 154 10.54 -14.65 -9.76
CA THR A 154 11.38 -13.47 -9.87
C THR A 154 11.85 -13.02 -8.49
N ARG A 155 13.13 -13.28 -8.20
CA ARG A 155 13.77 -12.96 -6.92
C ARG A 155 14.34 -11.55 -6.90
N PHE A 156 14.75 -11.05 -5.73
CA PHE A 156 15.51 -9.80 -5.61
C PHE A 156 16.72 -9.78 -6.58
N PRO A 157 16.97 -8.67 -7.31
CA PRO A 157 16.30 -7.37 -7.31
C PRO A 157 15.16 -7.22 -8.34
N GLY A 158 14.58 -8.31 -8.85
CA GLY A 158 13.58 -8.28 -9.92
C GLY A 158 12.33 -7.43 -9.64
N PRO A 159 11.68 -7.51 -8.45
CA PRO A 159 10.56 -6.61 -8.14
C PRO A 159 10.95 -5.13 -8.12
N LEU A 160 12.18 -4.81 -7.70
CA LEU A 160 12.70 -3.45 -7.75
C LEU A 160 12.90 -2.99 -9.20
N HIS A 161 13.39 -3.87 -10.07
CA HIS A 161 13.46 -3.59 -11.50
C HIS A 161 12.08 -3.21 -12.05
N ASP A 162 11.04 -3.97 -11.73
CA ASP A 162 9.68 -3.70 -12.21
C ASP A 162 9.13 -2.37 -11.68
N ALA A 163 9.39 -2.06 -10.41
CA ALA A 163 9.02 -0.78 -9.80
C ALA A 163 9.72 0.41 -10.48
N VAL A 164 11.02 0.28 -10.78
CA VAL A 164 11.80 1.29 -11.52
C VAL A 164 11.28 1.46 -12.95
N SER A 165 11.07 0.36 -13.69
CA SER A 165 10.51 0.40 -15.04
C SER A 165 9.15 1.08 -15.07
N THR A 166 8.33 0.85 -14.05
CA THR A 166 7.02 1.48 -13.89
C THR A 166 7.11 2.96 -13.61
N TYR A 167 8.01 3.37 -12.72
CA TYR A 167 8.22 4.79 -12.44
C TYR A 167 8.65 5.55 -13.71
N PHE A 168 9.58 4.99 -14.49
CA PHE A 168 9.97 5.61 -15.76
C PHE A 168 8.88 5.55 -16.83
N ARG A 169 7.97 4.57 -16.80
CA ARG A 169 6.77 4.58 -17.64
C ARG A 169 5.92 5.81 -17.34
N LEU A 170 5.71 6.14 -16.06
CA LEU A 170 4.98 7.35 -15.67
C LEU A 170 5.72 8.62 -16.12
N LEU A 171 7.04 8.68 -15.91
CA LEU A 171 7.84 9.88 -16.20
C LEU A 171 8.02 10.15 -17.69
N GLU A 172 8.50 9.17 -18.46
CA GLU A 172 9.01 9.40 -19.81
C GLU A 172 7.99 9.04 -20.89
N ASP A 173 7.03 8.16 -20.58
CA ASP A 173 6.06 7.74 -21.57
C ASP A 173 4.75 8.49 -21.41
N LEU A 174 4.27 8.59 -20.18
CA LEU A 174 3.07 9.36 -19.84
C LEU A 174 3.39 10.81 -19.49
N HIS A 175 4.66 11.21 -19.51
CA HIS A 175 5.11 12.59 -19.33
C HIS A 175 4.66 13.22 -18.00
N ILE A 176 4.46 12.39 -16.97
CA ILE A 176 4.03 12.85 -15.66
C ILE A 176 5.23 13.46 -14.93
N PRO A 177 5.15 14.71 -14.46
CA PRO A 177 6.22 15.31 -13.66
C PRO A 177 6.53 14.50 -12.39
N PRO A 178 7.81 14.31 -12.00
CA PRO A 178 8.17 13.65 -10.74
C PRO A 178 7.50 14.29 -9.52
N SER A 179 7.37 15.61 -9.53
CA SER A 179 6.68 16.43 -8.53
C SER A 179 5.19 16.11 -8.37
N ASN A 180 4.58 15.39 -9.30
CA ASN A 180 3.17 15.00 -9.27
C ASN A 180 2.96 13.56 -8.78
N ILE A 181 4.05 12.79 -8.66
CA ILE A 181 3.99 11.39 -8.30
C ILE A 181 4.25 11.25 -6.81
N LEU A 182 3.43 10.46 -6.12
CA LEU A 182 3.78 9.89 -4.83
C LEU A 182 3.96 8.38 -4.99
N PHE A 183 4.78 7.79 -4.13
CA PHE A 183 4.78 6.34 -3.96
C PHE A 183 3.86 5.97 -2.80
N ALA A 184 3.14 4.87 -2.92
CA ALA A 184 2.45 4.27 -1.80
C ALA A 184 2.57 2.76 -1.84
N GLY A 185 2.59 2.14 -0.66
CA GLY A 185 2.62 0.70 -0.60
C GLY A 185 2.50 0.19 0.82
N ASP A 186 2.04 -1.05 0.93
CA ASP A 186 1.82 -1.72 2.20
C ASP A 186 2.79 -2.90 2.38
N SER A 187 3.20 -3.19 3.61
CA SER A 187 4.03 -4.37 3.90
C SER A 187 5.28 -4.43 3.01
N ALA A 188 5.50 -5.55 2.29
CA ALA A 188 6.58 -5.69 1.31
C ALA A 188 6.56 -4.60 0.22
N GLY A 189 5.38 -4.13 -0.19
CA GLY A 189 5.23 -3.03 -1.13
C GLY A 189 5.68 -1.68 -0.55
N GLY A 190 5.48 -1.47 0.75
CA GLY A 190 6.05 -0.34 1.49
C GLY A 190 7.58 -0.41 1.57
N GLY A 191 8.13 -1.60 1.83
CA GLY A 191 9.57 -1.85 1.70
C GLY A 191 10.10 -1.59 0.29
N LEU A 192 9.35 -2.02 -0.74
CA LEU A 192 9.70 -1.79 -2.13
C LEU A 192 9.67 -0.31 -2.52
N CYS A 193 8.73 0.47 -1.97
CA CYS A 193 8.72 1.93 -2.13
C CYS A 193 10.01 2.56 -1.61
N LEU A 194 10.47 2.16 -0.42
CA LEU A 194 11.73 2.65 0.14
C LEU A 194 12.94 2.21 -0.68
N ALA A 195 12.98 0.95 -1.12
CA ALA A 195 14.04 0.46 -2.00
C ALA A 195 14.09 1.25 -3.32
N LEU A 196 12.92 1.56 -3.90
CA LEU A 196 12.80 2.38 -5.10
C LEU A 196 13.30 3.81 -4.85
N LEU A 197 12.88 4.46 -3.76
CA LEU A 197 13.36 5.79 -3.39
C LEU A 197 14.88 5.84 -3.22
N MET A 198 15.45 4.88 -2.50
CA MET A 198 16.90 4.77 -2.30
C MET A 198 17.61 4.54 -3.64
N TYR A 199 17.12 3.61 -4.47
CA TYR A 199 17.70 3.35 -5.77
C TYR A 199 17.68 4.59 -6.67
N LEU A 200 16.58 5.33 -6.72
CA LEU A 200 16.48 6.55 -7.52
C LEU A 200 17.48 7.61 -7.05
N ARG A 201 17.57 7.85 -5.73
CA ARG A 201 18.54 8.78 -5.15
C ARG A 201 19.98 8.36 -5.43
N ASP A 202 20.33 7.11 -5.10
CA ASP A 202 21.69 6.58 -5.16
C ASP A 202 22.24 6.54 -6.58
N ASN A 203 21.34 6.59 -7.57
CA ASN A 203 21.67 6.66 -8.98
C ASN A 203 21.26 8.01 -9.60
N ASP A 204 21.11 9.11 -8.86
CA ASP A 204 20.84 10.45 -9.41
C ASP A 204 19.69 10.49 -10.44
N TYR A 205 18.58 9.81 -10.14
CA TYR A 205 17.33 9.93 -10.88
C TYR A 205 16.37 10.89 -10.18
N PRO A 206 15.40 11.50 -10.89
CA PRO A 206 14.39 12.34 -10.27
C PRO A 206 13.62 11.57 -9.18
N LEU A 207 13.45 12.20 -8.02
CA LEU A 207 12.66 11.65 -6.92
C LEU A 207 11.18 12.06 -7.05
N PRO A 208 10.24 11.23 -6.58
CA PRO A 208 8.83 11.60 -6.48
C PRO A 208 8.64 12.68 -5.39
N ALA A 209 7.42 13.21 -5.30
CA ALA A 209 7.06 14.22 -4.30
C ALA A 209 7.15 13.70 -2.86
N GLY A 210 6.88 12.42 -2.62
CA GLY A 210 6.84 11.81 -1.28
C GLY A 210 6.39 10.36 -1.31
N ALA A 211 6.28 9.74 -0.13
CA ALA A 211 5.79 8.38 0.03
C ALA A 211 4.78 8.20 1.17
N ILE A 212 3.83 7.28 0.97
CA ILE A 212 2.87 6.81 1.97
C ILE A 212 3.14 5.33 2.22
N LEU A 213 3.62 4.99 3.41
CA LEU A 213 4.05 3.64 3.76
C LEU A 213 3.12 3.07 4.82
N MET A 214 2.45 1.96 4.51
CA MET A 214 1.48 1.30 5.40
C MET A 214 2.05 -0.02 5.93
N SER A 215 2.37 -0.09 7.22
CA SER A 215 3.02 -1.24 7.85
C SER A 215 4.23 -1.76 7.04
N PRO A 216 5.20 -0.92 6.63
CA PRO A 216 6.22 -1.32 5.67
C PRO A 216 7.16 -2.39 6.26
N TRP A 217 7.38 -3.48 5.53
CA TRP A 217 8.36 -4.51 5.89
C TRP A 217 9.74 -4.08 5.39
N VAL A 218 10.65 -3.78 6.30
CA VAL A 218 11.94 -3.11 5.99
C VAL A 218 13.16 -3.85 6.53
N ASP A 219 12.97 -4.89 7.33
CA ASP A 219 14.00 -5.76 7.86
C ASP A 219 13.70 -7.25 7.58
N LEU A 220 14.35 -7.80 6.55
CA LEU A 220 14.23 -9.23 6.24
C LEU A 220 14.94 -10.14 7.27
N THR A 221 15.78 -9.59 8.15
CA THR A 221 16.42 -10.37 9.23
C THR A 221 15.45 -10.74 10.34
N ARG A 222 14.30 -10.04 10.44
CA ARG A 222 13.31 -10.21 11.51
C ARG A 222 13.92 -10.00 12.89
N SER A 223 14.76 -8.97 13.04
CA SER A 223 15.61 -8.79 14.24
C SER A 223 14.95 -8.05 15.40
N CYS A 224 13.80 -7.41 15.18
CA CYS A 224 13.12 -6.60 16.20
C CYS A 224 12.23 -7.43 17.14
N ASP A 225 12.08 -7.00 18.40
CA ASP A 225 11.35 -7.71 19.46
C ASP A 225 9.86 -7.91 19.14
N SER A 226 9.23 -6.97 18.43
CA SER A 226 7.83 -7.09 18.00
C SER A 226 7.54 -8.34 17.16
N TRP A 227 8.55 -8.91 16.47
CA TRP A 227 8.37 -10.20 15.81
C TRP A 227 7.99 -11.31 16.79
N ASP A 228 8.53 -11.31 18.00
CA ASP A 228 8.18 -12.28 19.03
C ASP A 228 7.00 -11.79 19.88
N SER A 229 7.06 -10.55 20.37
CA SER A 229 6.09 -10.00 21.35
C SER A 229 4.68 -9.85 20.77
N ASN A 230 4.56 -9.48 19.49
CA ASN A 230 3.27 -9.23 18.83
C ASN A 230 2.77 -10.43 18.01
N SER A 231 3.58 -11.48 17.84
CA SER A 231 3.18 -12.73 17.18
C SER A 231 1.86 -13.35 17.67
N PRO A 232 1.45 -13.20 18.95
CA PRO A 232 0.17 -13.73 19.40
C PRO A 232 -1.05 -12.96 18.89
N PHE A 233 -0.87 -11.69 18.48
CA PHE A 233 -1.94 -10.73 18.20
C PHE A 233 -2.12 -10.43 16.71
N ASP A 234 -1.06 -10.61 15.92
CA ASP A 234 -1.03 -10.22 14.51
C ASP A 234 -1.52 -11.32 13.54
N ILE A 235 -1.85 -10.92 12.31
CA ILE A 235 -2.20 -11.81 11.18
C ILE A 235 -0.98 -12.37 10.45
N VAL A 236 0.19 -11.74 10.58
CA VAL A 236 1.40 -12.16 9.86
C VAL A 236 1.96 -13.44 10.49
N PRO A 237 1.98 -14.57 9.77
CA PRO A 237 2.55 -15.80 10.31
C PRO A 237 4.06 -15.70 10.38
N ILE A 238 4.64 -16.33 11.41
CA ILE A 238 6.09 -16.53 11.52
C ILE A 238 6.41 -17.91 10.93
N PRO A 239 7.12 -17.97 9.80
CA PRO A 239 7.50 -19.25 9.20
C PRO A 239 8.34 -20.07 10.17
N SER A 240 8.11 -21.38 10.19
CA SER A 240 8.97 -22.30 10.93
C SER A 240 10.34 -22.42 10.25
N ASN A 241 11.37 -22.79 11.00
CA ASN A 241 12.70 -23.02 10.43
C ASN A 241 12.64 -24.09 9.33
N GLY A 242 13.07 -23.73 8.12
CA GLY A 242 13.09 -24.63 6.97
C GLY A 242 11.75 -24.76 6.23
N ASP A 243 10.78 -23.89 6.51
CA ASP A 243 9.54 -23.78 5.74
C ASP A 243 9.84 -23.40 4.27
N HIS A 244 9.30 -24.17 3.32
CA HIS A 244 9.47 -23.90 1.89
C HIS A 244 8.73 -22.64 1.43
N LEU A 245 7.80 -22.13 2.25
CA LEU A 245 7.10 -20.86 2.07
C LEU A 245 7.65 -19.73 2.94
N ASP A 246 8.86 -19.87 3.50
CA ASP A 246 9.54 -18.74 4.12
C ASP A 246 9.72 -17.62 3.07
N PRO A 247 9.09 -16.44 3.25
CA PRO A 247 9.09 -15.39 2.25
C PRO A 247 10.50 -14.83 1.98
N VAL A 248 11.37 -14.79 3.00
CA VAL A 248 12.75 -14.32 2.85
C VAL A 248 13.54 -15.31 2.00
N ALA A 249 13.38 -16.62 2.26
CA ALA A 249 14.02 -17.66 1.48
C ALA A 249 13.49 -17.70 0.04
N CYS A 250 12.18 -17.52 -0.18
CA CYS A 250 11.60 -17.42 -1.51
C CYS A 250 12.16 -16.20 -2.27
N TYR A 251 12.19 -15.04 -1.61
CA TYR A 251 12.55 -13.75 -2.20
C TYR A 251 14.04 -13.63 -2.53
N LEU A 252 14.93 -14.06 -1.63
CA LEU A 252 16.38 -13.94 -1.81
C LEU A 252 17.03 -15.20 -2.40
N GLY A 253 16.39 -16.36 -2.26
CA GLY A 253 16.87 -17.63 -2.78
C GLY A 253 18.26 -18.00 -2.28
N SER A 254 19.11 -18.49 -3.19
CA SER A 254 20.50 -18.86 -2.88
C SER A 254 21.40 -17.68 -2.50
N ASN A 255 20.95 -16.44 -2.74
CA ASN A 255 21.71 -15.23 -2.44
C ASN A 255 21.31 -14.62 -1.09
N MET A 256 20.59 -15.35 -0.25
CA MET A 256 20.12 -14.87 1.05
C MET A 256 21.24 -14.26 1.89
N GLU A 257 22.36 -14.96 2.06
CA GLU A 257 23.50 -14.44 2.85
C GLU A 257 24.05 -13.11 2.32
N LEU A 258 24.03 -12.92 0.99
CA LEU A 258 24.52 -11.71 0.34
C LEU A 258 23.54 -10.53 0.49
N TYR A 259 22.23 -10.80 0.39
CA TYR A 259 21.22 -9.74 0.24
C TYR A 259 20.36 -9.50 1.47
N LEU A 260 20.45 -10.32 2.52
CA LEU A 260 19.58 -10.21 3.69
C LEU A 260 19.60 -8.81 4.34
N THR A 261 20.74 -8.14 4.34
CA THR A 261 20.92 -6.78 4.87
C THR A 261 21.21 -5.75 3.78
N HIS A 262 21.09 -6.12 2.51
CA HIS A 262 21.31 -5.20 1.40
C HIS A 262 20.25 -4.08 1.45
N PRO A 263 20.61 -2.79 1.36
CA PRO A 263 19.66 -1.67 1.53
C PRO A 263 18.42 -1.72 0.63
N TYR A 264 18.53 -2.27 -0.58
CA TYR A 264 17.39 -2.40 -1.47
C TYR A 264 16.50 -3.64 -1.22
N ALA A 265 16.93 -4.56 -0.36
CA ALA A 265 16.13 -5.72 0.06
C ALA A 265 15.58 -5.52 1.48
N SER A 266 16.41 -4.96 2.37
CA SER A 266 16.07 -4.55 3.74
C SER A 266 16.38 -3.06 3.93
N PRO A 267 15.47 -2.15 3.49
CA PRO A 267 15.66 -0.70 3.57
C PRO A 267 16.03 -0.16 4.94
N LEU A 268 15.70 -0.87 6.03
CA LEU A 268 16.10 -0.46 7.37
C LEU A 268 17.62 -0.27 7.51
N PHE A 269 18.43 -1.01 6.74
CA PHE A 269 19.90 -0.91 6.78
C PHE A 269 20.49 0.15 5.83
N GLY A 270 19.65 0.83 5.03
CA GLY A 270 20.08 1.86 4.10
C GLY A 270 20.35 3.23 4.71
N ASP A 271 20.83 4.14 3.85
CA ASP A 271 20.87 5.58 4.11
C ASP A 271 19.54 6.21 3.67
N PHE A 272 19.01 7.12 4.48
CA PHE A 272 17.75 7.84 4.23
C PHE A 272 17.99 9.31 3.84
N THR A 273 19.24 9.79 3.88
CA THR A 273 19.59 11.16 3.53
C THR A 273 19.07 11.52 2.13
N GLY A 274 18.45 12.69 2.00
CA GLY A 274 17.95 13.19 0.71
C GLY A 274 16.69 12.50 0.17
N LEU A 275 16.07 11.57 0.91
CA LEU A 275 14.76 11.02 0.54
C LEU A 275 13.63 12.06 0.72
N PRO A 276 12.54 11.95 -0.07
CA PRO A 276 11.43 12.89 0.02
C PRO A 276 10.61 12.66 1.30
N PRO A 277 9.68 13.58 1.65
CA PRO A 277 8.81 13.43 2.82
C PRO A 277 8.03 12.11 2.82
N MET A 278 7.80 11.55 4.00
CA MET A 278 7.12 10.26 4.18
C MET A 278 6.03 10.33 5.25
N LEU A 279 4.86 9.76 4.94
CA LEU A 279 3.88 9.30 5.92
C LEU A 279 4.13 7.81 6.16
N ILE A 280 4.30 7.42 7.43
CA ILE A 280 4.58 6.05 7.85
C ILE A 280 3.54 5.65 8.89
N GLN A 281 2.72 4.65 8.58
CA GLN A 281 1.65 4.17 9.45
C GLN A 281 1.94 2.73 9.88
N ALA A 282 1.65 2.37 11.12
CA ALA A 282 1.69 0.98 11.59
C ALA A 282 0.63 0.73 12.67
N GLY A 283 0.20 -0.51 12.79
CA GLY A 283 -0.56 -0.98 13.95
C GLY A 283 0.35 -1.24 15.15
N GLU A 284 -0.13 -0.99 16.36
CA GLU A 284 0.63 -1.28 17.59
C GLU A 284 0.73 -2.79 17.88
N SER A 285 -0.22 -3.58 17.37
CA SER A 285 -0.31 -5.02 17.57
C SER A 285 0.31 -5.83 16.42
N GLU A 286 1.02 -5.19 15.49
CA GLU A 286 1.65 -5.86 14.35
C GLU A 286 3.10 -6.29 14.64
N VAL A 287 3.56 -7.38 14.01
CA VAL A 287 4.94 -7.89 14.20
C VAL A 287 6.00 -6.93 13.66
N LEU A 288 5.64 -6.06 12.72
CA LEU A 288 6.53 -5.08 12.10
C LEU A 288 6.63 -3.75 12.89
N ARG A 289 5.88 -3.57 13.98
CA ARG A 289 5.78 -2.29 14.71
C ARG A 289 7.15 -1.66 14.99
N ASP A 290 8.09 -2.44 15.52
CA ASP A 290 9.37 -1.91 15.99
C ASP A 290 10.29 -1.50 14.84
N GLU A 291 10.32 -2.26 13.74
CA GLU A 291 11.12 -1.91 12.56
C GLU A 291 10.55 -0.68 11.84
N VAL A 292 9.22 -0.51 11.82
CA VAL A 292 8.57 0.69 11.30
C VAL A 292 8.88 1.91 12.17
N THR A 293 8.85 1.75 13.49
CA THR A 293 9.22 2.81 14.44
C THR A 293 10.69 3.22 14.28
N LEU A 294 11.58 2.23 14.14
CA LEU A 294 13.01 2.47 13.93
C LEU A 294 13.30 3.12 12.58
N LEU A 295 12.60 2.71 11.52
CA LEU A 295 12.62 3.37 10.21
C LEU A 295 12.30 4.86 10.34
N ALA A 296 11.16 5.19 10.98
CA ALA A 296 10.72 6.57 11.15
C ALA A 296 11.77 7.41 11.88
N HIS A 297 12.38 6.83 12.92
CA HIS A 297 13.46 7.45 13.67
C HIS A 297 14.71 7.69 12.83
N LYS A 298 15.21 6.66 12.14
CA LYS A 298 16.41 6.76 11.30
C LYS A 298 16.25 7.80 10.19
N ALA A 299 15.11 7.81 9.50
CA ALA A 299 14.84 8.77 8.43
C ALA A 299 14.77 10.21 8.97
N THR A 300 14.15 10.42 10.13
CA THR A 300 14.10 11.73 10.80
C THR A 300 15.49 12.23 11.17
N LEU A 301 16.36 11.37 11.69
CA LEU A 301 17.74 11.73 12.04
C LEU A 301 18.59 12.15 10.83
N THR A 302 18.28 11.65 9.64
CA THR A 302 18.93 12.07 8.39
C THR A 302 18.33 13.35 7.78
N GLY A 303 17.38 13.99 8.45
CA GLY A 303 16.74 15.22 8.01
C GLY A 303 15.55 15.03 7.06
N VAL A 304 15.08 13.80 6.87
CA VAL A 304 13.85 13.54 6.10
C VAL A 304 12.65 13.99 6.94
N GLN A 305 11.65 14.58 6.29
CA GLN A 305 10.38 14.91 6.95
C GLN A 305 9.52 13.66 7.06
N VAL A 306 9.27 13.22 8.30
CA VAL A 306 8.52 12.01 8.60
C VAL A 306 7.32 12.34 9.49
N MET A 307 6.14 11.95 9.03
CA MET A 307 4.95 11.82 9.86
C MET A 307 4.75 10.33 10.17
N HIS A 308 4.89 9.96 11.44
CA HIS A 308 4.74 8.59 11.91
C HIS A 308 3.45 8.44 12.71
N GLU A 309 2.68 7.40 12.40
CA GLU A 309 1.40 7.13 13.05
C GLU A 309 1.31 5.70 13.54
N LEU A 310 1.02 5.54 14.82
CA LEU A 310 0.75 4.26 15.46
C LEU A 310 -0.72 4.15 15.80
N TYR A 311 -1.35 3.04 15.44
CA TYR A 311 -2.75 2.78 15.68
C TYR A 311 -2.88 1.70 16.77
N GLU A 312 -3.33 2.09 17.96
CA GLU A 312 -3.52 1.19 19.11
C GLU A 312 -4.52 0.09 18.73
N ASP A 313 -4.24 -1.14 19.17
CA ASP A 313 -4.96 -2.39 18.86
C ASP A 313 -5.01 -2.79 17.37
N ALA A 314 -4.49 -1.98 16.44
CA ALA A 314 -4.48 -2.31 15.03
C ALA A 314 -3.40 -3.35 14.71
N ILE A 315 -3.72 -4.24 13.78
CA ILE A 315 -2.86 -5.31 13.28
C ILE A 315 -2.18 -4.92 11.96
N HIS A 316 -1.36 -5.81 11.40
CA HIS A 316 -0.67 -5.59 10.12
C HIS A 316 -1.64 -5.22 8.99
N VAL A 317 -1.33 -4.14 8.27
CA VAL A 317 -2.12 -3.60 7.15
C VAL A 317 -3.60 -3.45 7.51
N PHE A 318 -3.88 -2.87 8.68
CA PHE A 318 -5.24 -2.70 9.15
C PHE A 318 -6.12 -1.89 8.18
N GLN A 319 -5.51 -1.05 7.33
CA GLN A 319 -6.17 -0.25 6.29
C GLN A 319 -6.99 -1.11 5.31
N ALA A 320 -6.65 -2.39 5.15
CA ALA A 320 -7.40 -3.34 4.33
C ALA A 320 -8.77 -3.71 4.90
N PHE A 321 -9.05 -3.37 6.17
CA PHE A 321 -10.31 -3.67 6.86
C PHE A 321 -11.18 -2.40 6.95
N PRO A 322 -12.11 -2.18 6.00
CA PRO A 322 -12.87 -0.93 5.91
C PRO A 322 -13.84 -0.71 7.08
N PHE A 323 -14.15 -1.76 7.84
CA PHE A 323 -15.03 -1.68 9.02
C PHE A 323 -14.30 -1.18 10.29
N LEU A 324 -12.99 -0.97 10.24
CA LEU A 324 -12.24 -0.40 11.36
C LEU A 324 -12.22 1.12 11.27
N GLU A 325 -12.56 1.79 12.37
CA GLU A 325 -12.44 3.26 12.48
C GLU A 325 -10.99 3.72 12.24
N ALA A 326 -10.02 2.95 12.73
CA ALA A 326 -8.59 3.16 12.49
C ALA A 326 -8.28 3.32 11.00
N SER A 327 -8.86 2.48 10.13
CA SER A 327 -8.66 2.55 8.68
C SER A 327 -9.14 3.87 8.10
N HIS A 328 -10.31 4.35 8.54
CA HIS A 328 -10.85 5.64 8.10
C HIS A 328 -9.94 6.81 8.52
N HIS A 329 -9.43 6.79 9.76
CA HIS A 329 -8.47 7.79 10.25
C HIS A 329 -7.15 7.73 9.47
N ALA A 330 -6.66 6.53 9.16
CA ALA A 330 -5.46 6.34 8.35
C ALA A 330 -5.58 6.93 6.94
N PHE A 331 -6.70 6.70 6.25
CA PHE A 331 -6.94 7.33 4.95
C PHE A 331 -7.19 8.84 5.05
N SER A 332 -7.82 9.31 6.13
CA SER A 332 -7.96 10.74 6.42
C SER A 332 -6.61 11.41 6.62
N SER A 333 -5.65 10.73 7.26
CA SER A 333 -4.29 11.20 7.38
C SER A 333 -3.54 11.18 6.05
N CYS A 334 -3.73 10.14 5.22
CA CYS A 334 -3.20 10.13 3.85
C CYS A 334 -3.66 11.36 3.05
N ARG A 335 -4.94 11.73 3.14
CA ARG A 335 -5.48 12.97 2.56
C ARG A 335 -4.76 14.21 3.10
N ALA A 336 -4.60 14.31 4.42
CA ALA A 336 -3.91 15.44 5.04
C ALA A 336 -2.45 15.54 4.58
N PHE A 337 -1.74 14.42 4.47
CA PHE A 337 -0.38 14.34 3.95
C PHE A 337 -0.30 14.79 2.49
N VAL A 338 -1.17 14.29 1.61
CA VAL A 338 -1.19 14.68 0.19
C VAL A 338 -1.54 16.16 0.00
N ARG A 339 -2.42 16.74 0.84
CA ARG A 339 -2.82 18.14 0.73
C ARG A 339 -1.85 19.12 1.40
N HIS A 340 -1.24 18.73 2.52
CA HIS A 340 -0.54 19.64 3.41
C HIS A 340 0.86 19.18 3.83
N GLY A 341 1.18 17.89 3.71
CA GLY A 341 2.46 17.31 4.13
C GLY A 341 3.67 17.91 3.39
N PHE A 342 3.45 18.48 2.21
CA PHE A 342 4.48 19.15 1.41
C PHE A 342 4.85 20.56 1.91
N ALA A 343 4.10 21.17 2.83
CA ALA A 343 4.40 22.52 3.31
C ALA A 343 5.64 22.61 4.24
N LEU A 344 6.14 21.47 4.74
CA LEU A 344 7.24 21.41 5.72
C LEU A 344 8.64 21.21 5.12
N ALA A 345 8.74 20.91 3.82
CA ALA A 345 9.99 20.88 3.05
C ALA A 345 9.69 21.45 1.67
N GLN A 346 10.50 22.39 1.17
CA GLN A 346 10.26 23.18 -0.06
C GLN A 346 9.38 22.44 -1.08
N PRO A 347 8.06 22.70 -1.10
CA PRO A 347 7.15 22.00 -1.98
C PRO A 347 7.51 22.38 -3.41
N GLN A 348 7.91 21.41 -4.22
CA GLN A 348 7.53 21.52 -5.61
C GLN A 348 6.04 21.24 -5.64
N ASP A 349 5.26 22.32 -5.68
CA ASP A 349 3.85 22.23 -5.97
C ASP A 349 3.67 21.31 -7.19
N PRO A 350 2.59 20.52 -7.22
CA PRO A 350 2.26 19.77 -8.42
C PRO A 350 2.39 20.70 -9.63
N ARG A 351 2.90 20.17 -10.73
CA ARG A 351 2.94 20.92 -11.97
C ARG A 351 1.67 20.60 -12.75
N PRO A 352 1.11 21.55 -13.49
CA PRO A 352 0.13 21.25 -14.52
C PRO A 352 0.58 20.07 -15.38
N LEU A 353 -0.31 19.12 -15.64
CA LEU A 353 -0.08 18.15 -16.71
C LEU A 353 -0.15 18.90 -18.04
N ASP A 354 0.68 18.52 -18.99
CA ASP A 354 0.59 19.06 -20.34
C ASP A 354 -0.50 18.33 -21.14
N ASP A 355 -0.92 18.95 -22.25
CA ASP A 355 -2.02 18.43 -23.09
C ASP A 355 -1.74 17.00 -23.60
N HIS A 356 -0.46 16.62 -23.73
CA HIS A 356 -0.05 15.29 -24.16
C HIS A 356 -0.22 14.26 -23.05
N ALA A 357 0.28 14.54 -21.85
CA ALA A 357 0.10 13.70 -20.66
C ALA A 357 -1.39 13.50 -20.34
N GLU A 358 -2.19 14.57 -20.43
CA GLU A 358 -3.64 14.49 -20.24
C GLU A 358 -4.30 13.58 -21.29
N ALA A 359 -3.93 13.72 -22.57
CA ALA A 359 -4.49 12.89 -23.64
C ALA A 359 -4.11 11.41 -23.51
N GLU A 360 -2.84 11.11 -23.21
CA GLU A 360 -2.37 9.74 -23.01
C GLU A 360 -3.08 9.07 -21.82
N LEU A 361 -3.23 9.79 -20.69
CA LEU A 361 -3.94 9.28 -19.53
C LEU A 361 -5.43 9.08 -19.81
N ALA A 362 -6.07 9.99 -20.55
CA ALA A 362 -7.46 9.82 -20.95
C ALA A 362 -7.65 8.56 -21.80
N ASN A 363 -6.78 8.33 -22.79
CA ASN A 363 -6.84 7.14 -23.66
C ASN A 363 -6.54 5.83 -22.89
N GLU A 364 -5.62 5.88 -21.92
CA GLU A 364 -5.22 4.69 -21.15
C GLU A 364 -6.26 4.31 -20.07
N ILE A 365 -6.99 5.30 -19.52
CA ILE A 365 -8.00 5.08 -18.48
C ILE A 365 -9.40 4.87 -19.06
N ASP A 366 -9.80 5.65 -20.06
CA ASP A 366 -11.12 5.57 -20.71
C ASP A 366 -11.06 4.71 -21.97
N ASN A 367 -11.07 3.38 -21.80
CA ASN A 367 -11.09 2.46 -22.93
C ASN A 367 -12.02 1.26 -22.66
N GLU A 368 -12.19 0.41 -23.67
CA GLU A 368 -13.09 -0.75 -23.62
C GLU A 368 -12.74 -1.80 -22.55
N ARG A 369 -11.54 -1.71 -21.95
CA ARG A 369 -11.12 -2.57 -20.83
C ARG A 369 -11.48 -1.95 -19.48
N ALA A 370 -12.02 -0.73 -19.45
CA ALA A 370 -12.41 -0.09 -18.21
C ALA A 370 -13.60 -0.81 -17.59
N HIS A 371 -13.49 -1.09 -16.29
CA HIS A 371 -14.51 -1.72 -15.48
C HIS A 371 -15.03 -0.71 -14.47
N MET A 372 -16.36 -0.51 -14.47
CA MET A 372 -16.99 0.25 -13.40
C MET A 372 -17.36 -0.70 -12.27
N VAL A 373 -16.87 -0.39 -11.07
CA VAL A 373 -17.28 -1.07 -9.84
C VAL A 373 -18.46 -0.28 -9.27
N ARG A 374 -19.64 -0.91 -9.17
CA ARG A 374 -20.90 -0.27 -8.74
C ARG A 374 -21.26 -0.52 -7.27
N GLY A 375 -22.37 0.12 -6.84
CA GLY A 375 -23.11 0.05 -5.55
C GLY A 375 -22.89 -1.21 -4.70
N ASP A 376 -23.08 -2.29 -5.43
CA ASP A 376 -23.27 -3.67 -5.02
C ASP A 376 -21.99 -4.51 -5.19
N GLY A 377 -20.87 -3.87 -5.56
CA GLY A 377 -19.60 -4.48 -5.92
C GLY A 377 -19.67 -5.38 -7.15
N GLN A 378 -20.64 -5.16 -8.05
CA GLN A 378 -20.65 -5.80 -9.36
C GLN A 378 -19.75 -5.04 -10.34
N ASP A 379 -18.83 -5.76 -10.98
CA ASP A 379 -17.99 -5.28 -12.07
C ASP A 379 -18.77 -5.37 -13.38
N ARG A 380 -18.91 -4.23 -14.09
CA ARG A 380 -19.47 -4.22 -15.45
C ARG A 380 -18.44 -3.68 -16.42
N ILE A 381 -18.15 -4.47 -17.47
CA ILE A 381 -17.37 -3.99 -18.62
C ILE A 381 -18.24 -2.96 -19.36
N LEU A 382 -17.73 -1.75 -19.53
CA LEU A 382 -18.44 -0.68 -20.23
C LEU A 382 -17.71 -0.33 -21.52
N SER A 383 -18.47 -0.04 -22.58
CA SER A 383 -17.90 0.65 -23.74
C SER A 383 -17.62 2.13 -23.39
N HIS A 384 -16.73 2.77 -24.14
CA HIS A 384 -16.35 4.19 -23.94
C HIS A 384 -17.57 5.14 -23.86
N SER A 385 -18.66 4.88 -24.59
CA SER A 385 -19.90 5.68 -24.49
C SER A 385 -20.65 5.45 -23.17
N GLN A 386 -20.66 4.20 -22.69
CA GLN A 386 -21.37 3.82 -21.47
C GLN A 386 -20.65 4.26 -20.19
N VAL A 387 -19.31 4.37 -20.21
CA VAL A 387 -18.56 4.95 -19.08
C VAL A 387 -19.02 6.39 -18.83
N GLN A 388 -19.24 7.18 -19.88
CA GLN A 388 -19.72 8.56 -19.74
C GLN A 388 -21.18 8.63 -19.28
N ASP A 389 -22.06 7.77 -19.80
CA ASP A 389 -23.48 7.76 -19.44
C ASP A 389 -23.74 7.25 -18.02
N ASP A 390 -23.06 6.17 -17.61
CA ASP A 390 -23.29 5.53 -16.31
C ASP A 390 -22.75 6.39 -15.16
N VAL A 391 -21.64 7.07 -15.43
CA VAL A 391 -21.10 8.10 -14.54
C VAL A 391 -22.03 9.32 -14.48
N GLY A 392 -22.75 9.66 -15.54
CA GLY A 392 -23.67 10.81 -15.58
C GLY A 392 -25.02 10.59 -14.88
N GLN A 393 -25.51 9.34 -14.81
CA GLN A 393 -26.86 9.02 -14.30
C GLN A 393 -26.99 8.98 -12.77
N ASP A 394 -25.91 8.77 -12.01
CA ASP A 394 -25.93 8.80 -10.53
C ASP A 394 -25.93 10.22 -9.92
N SER A 395 -26.07 11.26 -10.75
CA SER A 395 -26.07 12.67 -10.30
C SER A 395 -27.33 13.10 -9.53
N SER A 396 -28.34 12.24 -9.36
CA SER A 396 -29.57 12.59 -8.64
C SER A 396 -29.62 12.22 -7.14
N ASP A 397 -28.56 11.64 -6.56
CA ASP A 397 -28.56 11.27 -5.12
C ASP A 397 -27.50 12.00 -4.27
N THR A 398 -26.99 13.14 -4.76
CA THR A 398 -25.94 13.92 -4.08
C THR A 398 -26.51 15.14 -3.37
N THR A 399 -27.25 14.93 -2.27
CA THR A 399 -27.60 16.05 -1.35
C THR A 399 -27.29 15.86 0.13
N GLU A 400 -26.69 14.76 0.60
CA GLU A 400 -26.57 14.55 2.07
C GLU A 400 -25.19 14.23 2.66
N GLU A 401 -24.06 14.49 1.99
CA GLU A 401 -22.73 14.30 2.65
C GLU A 401 -21.77 15.51 2.59
N ASP A 402 -22.23 16.69 2.14
CA ASP A 402 -21.48 17.96 2.28
C ASP A 402 -22.13 18.92 3.31
N SER A 403 -23.09 18.44 4.13
CA SER A 403 -23.64 19.17 5.28
C SER A 403 -23.19 18.60 6.62
N ASP A 404 -21.88 18.54 6.84
CA ASP A 404 -21.34 18.63 8.20
C ASP A 404 -20.22 19.67 8.28
N GLY A 405 -20.57 20.86 7.77
CA GLY A 405 -19.88 22.12 8.03
C GLY A 405 -20.45 22.78 9.27
N SER A 406 -20.24 22.20 10.46
CA SER A 406 -20.44 22.92 11.73
C SER A 406 -19.47 22.53 12.84
N TYR A 407 -18.19 22.31 12.54
CA TYR A 407 -17.17 22.43 13.58
C TYR A 407 -16.82 23.91 13.79
N MET A 408 -17.59 24.50 14.71
CA MET A 408 -17.27 25.64 15.58
C MET A 408 -16.07 26.50 15.17
N SER A 409 -16.39 27.63 14.54
CA SER A 409 -15.71 28.89 14.83
C SER A 409 -15.69 29.09 16.35
N THR A 410 -14.53 28.89 16.98
CA THR A 410 -14.27 29.46 18.30
C THR A 410 -13.37 30.66 18.10
N ASP A 411 -14.03 31.80 17.92
CA ASP A 411 -13.42 33.09 18.16
C ASP A 411 -13.12 33.23 19.66
N ASP A 412 -12.04 33.94 19.93
CA ASP A 412 -11.57 34.37 21.24
C ASP A 412 -12.72 34.81 22.15
N SER A 413 -12.83 34.22 23.35
CA SER A 413 -13.00 34.97 24.60
C SER A 413 -13.37 34.07 25.80
N LEU A 414 -12.59 34.26 26.87
CA LEU A 414 -12.99 34.19 28.28
C LEU A 414 -13.07 32.81 28.96
N LEU A 415 -11.97 32.52 29.66
CA LEU A 415 -12.00 32.03 31.04
C LEU A 415 -12.93 32.91 31.90
N VAL A 416 -13.79 32.28 32.72
CA VAL A 416 -14.08 32.61 34.14
C VAL A 416 -15.36 31.87 34.62
N ASN A 417 -15.13 30.98 35.60
CA ASN A 417 -15.90 30.63 36.80
C ASN A 417 -17.34 30.05 36.79
N ASN A 418 -17.42 28.94 37.55
CA ASN A 418 -18.35 28.61 38.64
C ASN A 418 -19.64 27.80 38.39
N GLU A 419 -19.57 26.55 38.89
CA GLU A 419 -20.41 25.92 39.94
C GLU A 419 -21.85 25.42 39.68
N LEU A 420 -22.03 24.15 40.13
CA LEU A 420 -23.19 23.48 40.75
C LEU A 420 -24.15 22.58 39.93
N ASP A 421 -23.91 21.25 40.02
CA ASP A 421 -24.75 20.15 40.59
C ASP A 421 -26.23 19.90 40.14
N PRO A 422 -26.88 18.74 40.42
CA PRO A 422 -27.04 17.59 39.53
C PRO A 422 -28.52 17.17 39.33
N SER A 423 -28.80 16.12 38.54
CA SER A 423 -29.68 14.97 38.92
C SER A 423 -30.41 14.25 37.75
N ARG A 424 -30.35 12.89 37.84
CA ARG A 424 -31.41 11.87 37.54
C ARG A 424 -31.76 11.60 36.06
N LEU A 425 -32.13 10.39 35.60
CA LEU A 425 -32.39 9.04 36.15
C LEU A 425 -32.54 8.07 34.94
N ALA A 426 -32.13 6.80 35.08
CA ALA A 426 -32.56 5.68 34.22
C ALA A 426 -33.99 5.22 34.61
N PRO A 427 -34.73 4.34 33.87
CA PRO A 427 -34.34 2.92 33.65
C PRO A 427 -34.85 2.22 32.34
N THR A 428 -34.37 0.99 32.11
CA THR A 428 -34.87 -0.09 31.21
C THR A 428 -36.14 -0.79 31.81
N PRO A 429 -36.67 -1.99 31.42
CA PRO A 429 -36.38 -3.01 30.36
C PRO A 429 -37.62 -3.73 29.71
N LYS A 430 -37.40 -4.78 28.87
CA LYS A 430 -38.08 -6.13 28.74
C LYS A 430 -38.01 -6.66 27.28
N MET A 431 -37.45 -7.83 26.94
CA MET A 431 -37.79 -9.27 27.16
C MET A 431 -39.08 -9.81 26.50
N GLN A 432 -38.93 -10.80 25.59
CA GLN A 432 -39.72 -12.04 25.32
C GLN A 432 -39.24 -12.64 23.97
N ASP A 433 -38.69 -13.85 23.85
CA ASP A 433 -39.15 -15.24 24.08
C ASP A 433 -39.87 -15.94 22.90
N THR A 434 -39.22 -17.02 22.44
CA THR A 434 -39.73 -18.33 21.95
C THR A 434 -40.61 -18.45 20.70
N HIS A 435 -40.21 -19.33 19.76
CA HIS A 435 -40.94 -20.59 19.49
C HIS A 435 -40.17 -21.57 18.57
N THR A 436 -40.52 -22.85 18.78
CA THR A 436 -39.98 -24.12 18.30
C THR A 436 -40.80 -24.77 17.17
N GLY A 437 -40.19 -25.72 16.44
CA GLY A 437 -40.83 -26.86 15.76
C GLY A 437 -40.99 -26.70 14.24
N ASP A 438 -41.05 -27.74 13.41
CA ASP A 438 -40.61 -29.15 13.48
C ASP A 438 -40.71 -29.69 12.02
N ASP A 439 -40.05 -30.81 11.76
CA ASP A 439 -40.38 -31.87 10.78
C ASP A 439 -40.41 -31.68 9.24
N SER A 440 -39.54 -32.49 8.60
CA SER A 440 -39.87 -33.63 7.71
C SER A 440 -39.65 -33.55 6.18
N GLU A 441 -39.16 -34.70 5.70
CA GLU A 441 -38.68 -35.07 4.37
C GLU A 441 -39.77 -35.24 3.29
N GLY A 442 -39.35 -35.24 2.02
CA GLY A 442 -40.18 -35.64 0.87
C GLY A 442 -39.40 -35.78 -0.44
N GLU A 443 -39.22 -37.03 -0.87
CA GLU A 443 -38.43 -37.51 -2.02
C GLU A 443 -39.03 -37.26 -3.42
N SER A 444 -38.10 -37.19 -4.39
CA SER A 444 -38.14 -37.75 -5.76
C SER A 444 -39.06 -37.17 -6.84
N SER A 445 -38.50 -36.89 -8.04
CA SER A 445 -38.44 -37.89 -9.12
C SER A 445 -37.93 -37.32 -10.46
N ASN A 446 -37.16 -38.18 -11.16
CA ASN A 446 -37.03 -38.33 -12.63
C ASN A 446 -36.34 -37.24 -13.47
N CYS A 447 -35.58 -37.52 -14.54
CA CYS A 447 -34.94 -38.73 -15.10
C CYS A 447 -34.11 -38.27 -16.33
N ARG A 448 -33.10 -39.06 -16.70
CA ARG A 448 -32.56 -39.31 -18.06
C ARG A 448 -31.49 -38.41 -18.73
N THR A 449 -30.27 -38.98 -18.69
CA THR A 449 -29.40 -39.42 -19.82
C THR A 449 -28.95 -38.42 -20.89
N SER A 450 -27.62 -38.29 -21.04
CA SER A 450 -26.90 -38.81 -22.23
C SER A 450 -25.39 -38.57 -22.13
N SER A 451 -24.64 -39.66 -22.28
CA SER A 451 -23.18 -39.76 -22.38
C SER A 451 -22.66 -39.38 -23.78
N TYR A 452 -21.54 -38.65 -23.84
CA TYR A 452 -20.66 -38.66 -25.01
C TYR A 452 -19.18 -38.65 -24.58
N GLN A 453 -18.51 -39.79 -24.76
CA GLN A 453 -17.06 -39.93 -24.72
C GLN A 453 -16.53 -39.94 -26.16
N ARG A 454 -15.49 -39.15 -26.47
CA ARG A 454 -14.33 -39.60 -27.28
C ARG A 454 -13.17 -38.60 -27.32
N SER A 455 -12.07 -38.99 -26.65
CA SER A 455 -10.77 -39.34 -27.26
C SER A 455 -9.91 -38.30 -28.02
N ARG A 456 -8.70 -38.09 -27.43
CA ARG A 456 -7.33 -37.98 -28.01
C ARG A 456 -6.92 -36.68 -28.72
N ARG A 457 -5.84 -36.03 -28.22
CA ARG A 457 -4.42 -36.32 -28.53
C ARG A 457 -3.50 -35.44 -27.68
N VAL A 458 -2.59 -36.06 -26.93
CA VAL A 458 -1.39 -35.42 -26.37
C VAL A 458 -0.22 -35.93 -27.21
N GLN A 459 0.57 -35.02 -27.77
CA GLN A 459 1.83 -35.33 -28.43
C GLN A 459 2.96 -35.10 -27.44
N SER A 460 3.65 -36.19 -27.10
CA SER A 460 4.91 -36.22 -26.38
C SER A 460 6.08 -35.96 -27.34
N TYR A 461 7.09 -35.23 -26.87
CA TYR A 461 8.45 -35.29 -27.41
C TYR A 461 9.39 -35.74 -26.30
N HIS A 462 9.93 -36.95 -26.46
CA HIS A 462 11.08 -37.46 -25.70
C HIS A 462 12.29 -37.45 -26.63
N GLY A 463 13.43 -37.00 -26.11
CA GLY A 463 14.73 -37.01 -26.78
C GLY A 463 15.87 -37.14 -25.77
N LEU A 464 16.07 -38.39 -25.33
CA LEU A 464 17.31 -39.12 -25.00
C LEU A 464 18.34 -38.59 -23.98
N GLU A 465 18.70 -39.55 -23.14
CA GLU A 465 19.60 -39.59 -21.99
C GLU A 465 21.10 -39.50 -22.33
N HIS A 466 21.91 -39.10 -21.34
CA HIS A 466 23.05 -39.92 -20.93
C HIS A 466 23.34 -39.77 -19.44
N ALA A 467 23.17 -40.87 -18.70
CA ALA A 467 23.50 -41.02 -17.30
C ALA A 467 24.96 -41.50 -17.13
N GLN A 468 25.64 -40.98 -16.10
CA GLN A 468 26.70 -41.71 -15.39
C GLN A 468 26.42 -41.62 -13.88
N ARG A 469 26.16 -42.78 -13.28
CA ARG A 469 26.09 -43.02 -11.83
C ARG A 469 27.46 -43.46 -11.32
N ILE A 470 27.72 -43.25 -10.02
CA ILE A 470 28.44 -44.11 -9.02
C ILE A 470 28.79 -43.24 -7.77
N PRO A 471 28.77 -43.74 -6.50
CA PRO A 471 27.67 -44.29 -5.71
C PRO A 471 27.47 -43.53 -4.36
N SER A 472 26.41 -43.87 -3.62
CA SER A 472 26.16 -43.39 -2.26
C SER A 472 26.99 -44.12 -1.21
N LEU A 473 27.47 -43.41 -0.18
CA LEU A 473 27.70 -43.89 1.19
C LEU A 473 28.32 -42.77 2.05
N MET A 474 27.51 -42.07 2.86
CA MET A 474 27.75 -41.93 4.30
C MET A 474 26.58 -41.19 4.96
N ARG A 475 26.01 -41.87 5.95
CA ARG A 475 24.89 -41.44 6.77
C ARG A 475 25.44 -40.63 7.94
N THR A 476 24.99 -39.37 8.03
CA THR A 476 24.62 -38.62 9.24
C THR A 476 25.54 -38.74 10.47
N GLN A 477 26.22 -37.64 10.80
CA GLN A 477 26.27 -37.06 12.14
C GLN A 477 26.73 -35.60 12.04
N HIS A 478 26.21 -34.75 12.95
CA HIS A 478 26.39 -33.28 13.09
C HIS A 478 25.46 -32.42 12.20
N SER A 479 24.81 -31.33 12.65
CA SER A 479 24.83 -30.65 13.95
C SER A 479 23.61 -29.72 14.09
N SER A 480 23.20 -29.55 15.34
CA SER A 480 22.50 -28.41 15.96
C SER A 480 22.50 -27.04 15.26
N SER A 481 21.33 -26.37 15.35
CA SER A 481 21.15 -24.93 15.61
C SER A 481 21.50 -23.92 14.50
N LEU A 482 20.46 -23.40 13.84
CA LEU A 482 20.45 -22.16 13.05
C LEU A 482 20.61 -20.86 13.88
N ARG A 483 21.08 -20.93 15.14
CA ARG A 483 21.39 -19.75 15.98
C ARG A 483 22.88 -19.40 16.09
N ASN A 484 23.80 -20.14 15.46
CA ASN A 484 25.25 -19.96 15.68
C ASN A 484 26.05 -19.56 14.42
N HIS A 485 25.52 -18.67 13.57
CA HIS A 485 26.33 -17.91 12.60
C HIS A 485 26.26 -16.39 12.84
N ALA A 486 26.04 -15.99 14.10
CA ALA A 486 26.32 -14.64 14.59
C ALA A 486 27.55 -14.69 15.52
N GLY A 487 28.70 -15.07 14.97
CA GLY A 487 29.97 -15.11 15.68
C GLY A 487 30.92 -14.05 15.14
N THR A 488 31.11 -12.98 15.91
CA THR A 488 32.12 -11.92 15.72
C THR A 488 31.99 -11.05 14.46
N LEU A 489 30.81 -10.47 14.24
CA LEU A 489 30.73 -9.09 13.77
C LEU A 489 30.22 -8.26 14.94
N ASN A 490 30.98 -7.23 15.29
CA ASN A 490 30.70 -6.31 16.38
C ASN A 490 29.45 -5.49 16.02
N SER A 491 28.26 -6.11 16.06
CA SER A 491 27.01 -5.45 15.73
C SER A 491 26.59 -4.61 16.92
N ARG A 492 26.89 -3.31 16.83
CA ARG A 492 26.25 -2.29 17.65
C ARG A 492 24.79 -2.14 17.20
N HIS A 493 23.98 -3.19 17.32
CA HIS A 493 22.53 -3.03 17.19
C HIS A 493 22.04 -2.33 18.46
N LEU A 494 21.52 -1.13 18.27
CA LEU A 494 20.92 -0.32 19.33
C LEU A 494 19.69 -1.05 19.84
N HIS A 495 19.67 -1.41 21.12
CA HIS A 495 18.50 -1.98 21.77
C HIS A 495 17.41 -0.89 21.83
N ILE A 496 16.21 -1.15 21.28
CA ILE A 496 15.15 -0.14 21.15
C ILE A 496 14.77 0.51 22.48
N SER A 497 14.90 -0.23 23.60
CA SER A 497 14.67 0.31 24.95
C SER A 497 15.61 1.45 25.34
N SER A 498 16.79 1.55 24.72
CA SER A 498 17.73 2.66 24.93
C SER A 498 17.39 3.92 24.11
N LEU A 499 16.54 3.79 23.08
CA LEU A 499 15.98 4.92 22.31
C LEU A 499 14.74 5.51 22.99
N CYS A 500 14.09 4.76 23.89
CA CYS A 500 12.88 5.16 24.61
C CYS A 500 13.06 6.46 25.43
N GLU A 501 14.22 6.69 26.06
CA GLU A 501 14.46 7.91 26.85
C GLU A 501 14.41 9.20 26.01
N GLN A 502 14.76 9.14 24.72
CA GLN A 502 14.57 10.27 23.79
C GLN A 502 13.13 10.38 23.28
N TRP A 503 12.44 9.25 23.13
CA TRP A 503 11.10 9.19 22.54
C TRP A 503 9.99 9.64 23.47
N GLU A 504 10.17 9.60 24.79
CA GLU A 504 9.17 10.00 25.78
C GLU A 504 8.60 11.42 25.59
N SER A 505 9.32 12.33 24.90
CA SER A 505 8.90 13.72 24.72
C SER A 505 8.53 14.12 23.29
N THR A 506 9.08 13.46 22.26
CA THR A 506 8.91 13.87 20.85
C THR A 506 8.41 12.77 19.93
N GLY A 507 8.40 11.52 20.38
CA GLY A 507 8.22 10.36 19.52
C GLY A 507 9.41 10.13 18.57
N PRO A 508 9.39 9.06 17.75
CA PRO A 508 10.48 8.69 16.85
C PRO A 508 10.66 9.67 15.68
N ALA A 509 9.62 10.40 15.27
CA ALA A 509 9.61 11.18 14.02
C ALA A 509 9.41 12.69 14.23
N ASN A 510 9.49 13.48 13.14
CA ASN A 510 9.19 14.92 13.17
C ASN A 510 7.80 15.19 13.76
N VAL A 511 6.84 14.37 13.37
CA VAL A 511 5.50 14.29 13.96
C VAL A 511 5.21 12.83 14.27
N THR A 512 4.89 12.54 15.52
CA THR A 512 4.38 11.21 15.91
C THR A 512 2.96 11.37 16.44
N LEU A 513 2.04 10.58 15.89
CA LEU A 513 0.65 10.50 16.32
C LEU A 513 0.34 9.08 16.79
N THR A 514 -0.37 8.97 17.89
CA THR A 514 -0.95 7.70 18.34
C THR A 514 -2.46 7.81 18.30
N TYR A 515 -3.09 6.91 17.55
CA TYR A 515 -4.53 6.77 17.48
C TYR A 515 -5.00 5.77 18.53
N LYS A 516 -5.99 6.16 19.34
CA LYS A 516 -6.61 5.31 20.36
C LYS A 516 -8.06 5.00 20.01
N PRO A 517 -8.50 3.73 20.03
CA PRO A 517 -9.90 3.40 19.81
C PRO A 517 -10.85 4.17 20.76
N GLY A 518 -11.84 4.87 20.21
CA GLY A 518 -12.87 5.58 20.98
C GLY A 518 -12.42 6.88 21.67
N GLY A 519 -11.19 7.36 21.45
CA GLY A 519 -10.71 8.65 21.95
C GLY A 519 -10.81 9.76 20.90
N THR A 520 -11.48 10.87 21.21
CA THR A 520 -11.57 12.08 20.36
C THR A 520 -10.28 12.91 20.30
N THR A 521 -9.15 12.40 20.80
CA THR A 521 -7.92 13.19 20.95
C THR A 521 -6.71 12.52 20.31
N LEU A 522 -6.25 13.09 19.19
CA LEU A 522 -4.90 12.91 18.66
C LEU A 522 -3.90 13.53 19.65
N SER A 523 -3.12 12.73 20.37
CA SER A 523 -1.99 13.26 21.14
C SER A 523 -0.81 13.48 20.20
N ALA A 524 -0.57 14.74 19.80
CA ALA A 524 0.58 15.11 18.98
C ALA A 524 1.77 15.53 19.87
N SER A 525 2.90 14.83 19.77
CA SER A 525 4.19 15.31 20.28
C SER A 525 4.94 16.02 19.15
N SER A 526 5.14 17.34 19.25
CA SER A 526 5.93 18.11 18.26
C SER A 526 7.18 18.72 18.89
N SER A 527 8.30 18.66 18.17
CA SER A 527 9.58 19.23 18.61
C SER A 527 9.61 20.75 18.40
N LYS A 528 9.45 21.54 19.48
CA LYS A 528 9.80 22.96 19.44
C LYS A 528 11.29 23.13 19.71
N SER A 529 12.06 23.49 18.68
CA SER A 529 13.46 23.89 18.84
C SER A 529 13.52 25.16 19.72
N LYS A 530 14.20 25.07 20.86
CA LYS A 530 14.47 26.23 21.74
C LYS A 530 15.54 27.12 21.10
N GLY A 531 15.10 28.00 20.21
CA GLY A 531 15.91 29.09 19.65
C GLY A 531 15.33 30.46 20.02
N ARG A 532 15.97 31.14 20.98
CA ARG A 532 15.97 32.59 21.27
C ARG A 532 14.72 33.42 20.88
N LYS A 533 13.98 33.86 21.91
CA LYS A 533 12.96 34.93 21.87
C LYS A 533 13.41 36.15 21.06
N LYS A 534 12.82 36.36 19.89
CA LYS A 534 12.44 37.69 19.36
C LYS A 534 11.15 37.52 18.54
N SER A 535 10.09 38.13 19.02
CA SER A 535 8.79 38.25 18.35
C SER A 535 8.87 39.14 17.10
N PRO A 536 8.35 38.71 15.95
CA PRO A 536 7.89 39.63 14.92
C PRO A 536 6.36 39.69 14.94
N THR A 537 5.85 40.84 15.35
CA THR A 537 4.49 41.31 15.04
C THR A 537 4.36 41.48 13.53
N PHE A 538 3.40 40.80 12.90
CA PHE A 538 2.97 41.10 11.54
C PHE A 538 1.55 41.66 11.58
N HIS A 539 1.42 42.91 11.12
CA HIS A 539 0.14 43.55 10.82
C HIS A 539 -0.32 43.08 9.43
N TYR A 540 -1.60 42.71 9.32
CA TYR A 540 -2.26 42.46 8.03
C TYR A 540 -2.60 43.79 7.35
N THR A 541 -2.16 43.94 6.11
CA THR A 541 -2.81 44.71 5.03
C THR A 541 -2.70 43.92 3.75
#